data_AF-A0A953PMG3-F1
#
_entry.id   AF-A0A953PMG3-F1
#
_cell.length_a   1.000
_cell.length_b   1.000
_cell.length_c   1.000
_cell.angle_alpha   90.00
_cell.angle_beta   90.00
_cell.angle_gamma   90.00
#
_symmetry.space_group_name_H-M   'P 1'
#
loop_
_entity.id
_entity.type
_entity.pdbx_description
1 polymer ?
#
loop_
_entity_poly.entity_id
_entity_poly.type
_entity_poly.pdbx_seq_one_letter_code
_entity_poly.pdbx_strand_id
1 'polypeptide(L)'
;MTSSNRSTAAISAAVLALAASVASLLAQSTPGVISGPVGPSPYDIVRGWHKPFSEPGFTFGGNSGVFAESPNRIFVAQRGEYKLPNPVPPTFAGFAGSIGINVLSATAGRVWKNCLYTLDANGNVKERWADGKHFGKPQDVAFLPDGRILINTTADPANPSAVVRPIDSMS
;
A
#
# COMPACT_ATOMS: atom_id res chain seq x y z
N MET A 1 48.17 2.82 46.23
CA MET A 1 47.17 3.72 45.60
C MET A 1 46.99 3.33 44.13
N THR A 2 46.14 2.35 43.79
CA THR A 2 45.87 1.97 42.38
C THR A 2 44.45 1.41 42.14
N SER A 3 43.58 1.39 43.15
CA SER A 3 42.22 0.81 43.03
C SER A 3 41.17 1.78 42.46
N SER A 4 41.32 3.09 42.71
CA SER A 4 40.29 4.10 42.37
C SER A 4 40.07 4.30 40.86
N ASN A 5 41.09 4.11 40.02
CA ASN A 5 41.00 4.39 38.58
C ASN A 5 40.32 3.28 37.75
N ARG A 6 40.23 2.05 38.28
CA ARG A 6 39.61 0.93 37.56
C ARG A 6 38.08 0.95 37.68
N SER A 7 37.55 1.36 38.82
CA SER A 7 36.10 1.48 39.06
C SER A 7 35.47 2.62 38.28
N THR A 8 36.14 3.78 38.19
CA THR A 8 35.70 4.91 37.37
C THR A 8 35.73 4.57 35.88
N ALA A 9 36.77 3.89 35.39
CA ALA A 9 36.84 3.44 34.01
C ALA A 9 35.72 2.46 33.63
N ALA A 10 35.38 1.51 34.51
CA ALA A 10 34.31 0.54 34.29
C ALA A 10 32.91 1.20 34.29
N ILE A 11 32.66 2.15 35.19
CA ILE A 11 31.41 2.91 35.23
C ILE A 11 31.26 3.77 33.96
N SER A 12 32.34 4.45 33.54
CA SER A 12 32.32 5.22 32.29
C SER A 12 32.05 4.35 31.07
N ALA A 13 32.65 3.16 30.98
CA ALA A 13 32.39 2.23 29.89
C ALA A 13 30.93 1.74 29.86
N ALA A 14 30.34 1.46 31.03
CA ALA A 14 28.95 1.04 31.13
C ALA A 14 27.96 2.16 30.73
N VAL A 15 28.25 3.41 31.13
CA VAL A 15 27.44 4.58 30.75
C VAL A 15 27.52 4.84 29.25
N LEU A 16 28.71 4.74 28.63
CA LEU A 16 28.85 4.87 27.18
C LEU A 16 28.08 3.76 26.42
N ALA A 17 28.15 2.52 26.89
CA ALA A 17 27.43 1.41 26.27
C ALA A 17 25.90 1.58 26.36
N LEU A 18 25.39 2.10 27.49
CA LEU A 18 23.97 2.38 27.67
C LEU A 18 23.51 3.57 26.81
N ALA A 19 24.32 4.61 26.66
CA ALA A 19 24.01 5.74 25.79
C ALA A 19 23.96 5.31 24.30
N ALA A 20 24.88 4.44 23.87
CA ALA A 20 24.93 3.93 22.50
C ALA A 20 23.73 3.02 22.15
N SER A 21 23.25 2.21 23.11
CA SER A 21 22.08 1.35 22.89
C SER A 21 20.77 2.14 22.81
N VAL A 22 20.63 3.21 23.60
CA VAL A 22 19.49 4.14 23.50
C VAL A 22 19.46 4.87 22.15
N ALA A 23 20.61 5.36 21.67
CA ALA A 23 20.69 6.03 20.36
C ALA A 23 20.31 5.09 19.21
N SER A 24 20.78 3.84 19.25
CA SER A 24 20.42 2.80 18.27
C SER A 24 18.91 2.49 18.28
N LEU A 25 18.30 2.43 19.47
CA LEU A 25 16.87 2.16 19.61
C LEU A 25 16.01 3.33 19.09
N LEU A 26 16.45 4.58 19.29
CA LEU A 26 15.79 5.78 18.74
C LEU A 26 15.95 5.92 17.22
N ALA A 27 17.10 5.51 16.68
CA ALA A 27 17.32 5.48 15.23
C ALA A 27 16.42 4.45 14.54
N GLN A 28 16.17 3.30 15.18
CA GLN A 28 15.29 2.25 14.65
C GLN A 28 13.79 2.61 14.75
N SER A 29 13.40 3.46 15.71
CA SER A 29 11.99 3.82 15.96
C SER A 29 11.48 4.98 15.10
N THR A 30 12.37 5.64 14.36
CA THR A 30 11.99 6.68 13.40
C THR A 30 11.60 6.02 12.07
N PRO A 31 10.36 6.13 11.60
CA PRO A 31 9.99 5.67 10.26
C PRO A 31 10.94 6.32 9.26
N GLY A 32 11.54 5.54 8.37
CA GLY A 32 12.41 6.04 7.30
C GLY A 32 11.65 6.92 6.33
N VAL A 33 11.40 8.17 6.72
CA VAL A 33 11.00 9.23 5.80
C VAL A 33 12.29 9.64 5.12
N ILE A 34 12.34 9.55 3.78
CA ILE A 34 13.40 10.19 3.00
C ILE A 34 13.23 11.70 3.20
N SER A 35 13.84 12.21 4.27
CA SER A 35 13.91 13.63 4.59
C SER A 35 15.20 14.16 3.99
N GLY A 36 15.08 14.68 2.78
CA GLY A 36 16.13 15.42 2.07
C GLY A 36 15.48 16.42 1.13
N PRO A 37 16.23 17.38 0.56
CA PRO A 37 15.73 18.24 -0.48
C PRO A 37 15.22 17.39 -1.65
N VAL A 38 13.91 17.33 -1.83
CA VAL A 38 13.31 16.74 -3.03
C VAL A 38 13.56 17.75 -4.14
N GLY A 39 14.49 17.44 -5.04
CA GLY A 39 14.67 18.21 -6.27
C GLY A 39 13.37 18.27 -7.08
N PRO A 40 13.25 19.17 -8.07
CA PRO A 40 12.06 19.20 -8.90
C PRO A 40 11.80 17.81 -9.51
N SER A 41 10.55 17.33 -9.43
CA SER A 41 10.15 16.07 -10.06
C SER A 41 10.41 16.19 -11.57
N PRO A 42 11.10 15.23 -12.20
CA PRO A 42 11.25 15.21 -13.65
C PRO A 42 9.95 14.83 -14.38
N TYR A 43 8.89 14.48 -13.64
CA TYR A 43 7.58 14.09 -14.15
C TYR A 43 6.51 15.10 -13.76
N ASP A 44 5.56 15.33 -14.66
CA ASP A 44 4.35 16.11 -14.42
C ASP A 44 3.39 15.34 -13.49
N ILE A 45 3.06 15.94 -12.36
CA ILE A 45 2.17 15.34 -11.37
C ILE A 45 0.72 15.73 -11.68
N VAL A 46 -0.05 14.79 -12.22
CA VAL A 46 -1.49 14.96 -12.43
C VAL A 46 -2.25 14.63 -11.14
N ARG A 47 -2.53 15.65 -10.33
CA ARG A 47 -3.29 15.49 -9.08
C ARG A 47 -4.72 15.02 -9.37
N GLY A 48 -5.17 14.01 -8.63
CA GLY A 48 -6.53 13.48 -8.78
C GLY A 48 -6.79 12.87 -10.16
N TRP A 49 -5.75 12.32 -10.81
CA TRP A 49 -5.90 11.59 -12.08
C TRP A 49 -6.90 10.44 -11.94
N HIS A 50 -6.65 9.52 -11.00
CA HIS A 50 -7.56 8.42 -10.71
C HIS A 50 -8.86 8.95 -10.06
N LYS A 51 -9.97 8.88 -10.81
CA LYS A 51 -11.26 9.40 -10.36
C LYS A 51 -11.93 8.43 -9.39
N PRO A 52 -12.56 8.94 -8.31
CA PRO A 52 -13.31 8.09 -7.40
C PRO A 52 -14.49 7.44 -8.13
N PHE A 53 -14.68 6.15 -7.90
CA PHE A 53 -15.83 5.38 -8.41
C PHE A 53 -16.56 4.61 -7.31
N SER A 54 -16.04 4.65 -6.08
CA SER A 54 -16.61 3.98 -4.92
C SER A 54 -17.95 4.59 -4.54
N GLU A 55 -18.85 3.75 -4.04
CA GLU A 55 -20.14 4.18 -3.51
C GLU A 55 -19.96 5.11 -2.29
N PRO A 56 -20.94 5.98 -1.98
CA PRO A 56 -20.90 6.80 -0.78
C PRO A 56 -20.61 5.97 0.49
N GLY A 57 -19.71 6.46 1.33
CA GLY A 57 -19.24 5.74 2.52
C GLY A 57 -18.09 4.76 2.27
N PHE A 58 -17.60 4.66 1.02
CA PHE A 58 -16.41 3.89 0.66
C PHE A 58 -15.34 4.77 0.01
N THR A 59 -14.12 4.24 -0.01
CA THR A 59 -12.97 4.81 -0.71
C THR A 59 -12.11 3.67 -1.25
N PHE A 60 -11.12 4.01 -2.10
CA PHE A 60 -10.07 3.08 -2.52
C PHE A 60 -9.43 2.37 -1.31
N GLY A 61 -9.18 1.07 -1.46
CA GLY A 61 -8.32 0.35 -0.54
C GLY A 61 -6.85 0.46 -0.91
N GLY A 62 -6.06 -0.49 -0.41
CA GLY A 62 -4.63 -0.53 -0.70
C GLY A 62 -4.38 -1.04 -2.11
N ASN A 63 -3.94 -0.19 -3.02
CA ASN A 63 -3.49 -0.58 -4.35
C ASN A 63 -2.20 -1.39 -4.23
N SER A 64 -2.12 -2.51 -4.92
CA SER A 64 -1.01 -3.47 -4.84
C SER A 64 -0.26 -3.62 -6.16
N GLY A 65 -0.93 -3.40 -7.29
CA GLY A 65 -0.31 -3.46 -8.62
C GLY A 65 -1.01 -2.56 -9.62
N VAL A 66 -0.25 -2.03 -10.56
CA VAL A 66 -0.74 -1.24 -11.71
C VAL A 66 -0.02 -1.75 -12.95
N PHE A 67 -0.76 -1.97 -14.03
CA PHE A 67 -0.19 -2.33 -15.32
C PHE A 67 -0.97 -1.66 -16.45
N ALA A 68 -0.26 -1.01 -17.38
CA ALA A 68 -0.87 -0.38 -18.55
C ALA A 68 -0.77 -1.31 -19.77
N GLU A 69 -1.90 -1.90 -20.18
CA GLU A 69 -1.99 -2.64 -21.45
C GLU A 69 -1.97 -1.67 -22.64
N SER A 70 -2.69 -0.56 -22.48
CA SER A 70 -2.73 0.55 -23.43
C SER A 70 -3.05 1.84 -22.69
N PRO A 71 -2.94 3.03 -23.33
CA PRO A 71 -3.33 4.29 -22.69
C PRO A 71 -4.77 4.28 -22.17
N ASN A 72 -5.68 3.53 -22.79
CA ASN A 72 -7.09 3.48 -22.43
C ASN A 72 -7.50 2.21 -21.67
N ARG A 73 -6.53 1.37 -21.27
CA ARG A 73 -6.77 0.16 -20.49
C ARG A 73 -5.62 -0.08 -19.53
N ILE A 74 -5.75 0.51 -18.35
CA ILE A 74 -4.77 0.44 -17.26
C ILE A 74 -5.37 -0.39 -16.13
N PHE A 75 -4.85 -1.57 -15.89
CA PHE A 75 -5.26 -2.45 -14.81
C PHE A 75 -4.75 -1.92 -13.48
N VAL A 76 -5.62 -1.92 -12.48
CA VAL A 76 -5.26 -1.66 -11.09
C VAL A 76 -5.79 -2.79 -10.23
N ALA A 77 -4.88 -3.42 -9.50
CA ALA A 77 -5.19 -4.37 -8.45
C ALA A 77 -5.24 -3.62 -7.10
N GLN A 78 -6.35 -3.74 -6.38
CA GLN A 78 -6.49 -3.21 -5.03
C GLN A 78 -6.99 -4.26 -4.05
N ARG A 79 -6.66 -4.08 -2.78
CA ARG A 79 -7.08 -4.97 -1.70
C ARG A 79 -8.49 -4.62 -1.21
N GLY A 80 -9.46 -4.74 -2.12
CA GLY A 80 -10.85 -4.32 -1.90
C GLY A 80 -10.99 -2.81 -1.69
N GLU A 81 -12.23 -2.35 -1.49
CA GLU A 81 -12.49 -0.98 -1.02
C GLU A 81 -12.41 -0.90 0.50
N TYR A 82 -12.32 0.32 1.02
CA TYR A 82 -12.34 0.60 2.45
C TYR A 82 -13.63 1.33 2.84
N LYS A 83 -14.34 0.81 3.83
CA LYS A 83 -15.52 1.44 4.45
C LYS A 83 -15.08 2.57 5.36
N LEU A 84 -15.50 3.78 5.04
CA LEU A 84 -15.19 4.98 5.81
C LEU A 84 -15.93 4.98 7.16
N PRO A 85 -15.41 5.72 8.16
CA PRO A 85 -16.17 6.03 9.37
C PRO A 85 -17.51 6.70 9.05
N ASN A 86 -18.49 6.52 9.92
CA ASN A 86 -19.79 7.18 9.83
C ASN A 86 -20.03 8.01 11.11
N PRO A 87 -20.15 9.35 11.02
CA PRO A 87 -20.07 10.17 9.80
C PRO A 87 -18.67 10.23 9.19
N VAL A 88 -18.59 10.51 7.88
CA VAL A 88 -17.31 10.73 7.21
C VAL A 88 -16.68 12.02 7.74
N PRO A 89 -15.42 12.02 8.20
CA PRO A 89 -14.78 13.22 8.71
C PRO A 89 -14.71 14.34 7.65
N PRO A 90 -14.94 15.62 8.02
CA PRO A 90 -14.85 16.74 7.07
C PRO A 90 -13.48 16.93 6.42
N THR A 91 -12.42 16.39 7.03
CA THR A 91 -11.05 16.43 6.51
C THR A 91 -10.77 15.37 5.43
N PHE A 92 -11.76 14.54 5.08
CA PHE A 92 -11.61 13.51 4.06
C PHE A 92 -11.39 14.12 2.67
N ALA A 93 -10.22 13.87 2.10
CA ALA A 93 -9.79 14.40 0.80
C ALA A 93 -9.95 13.39 -0.36
N GLY A 94 -10.82 12.37 -0.21
CA GLY A 94 -11.06 11.36 -1.24
C GLY A 94 -10.20 10.09 -1.15
N PHE A 95 -9.36 9.97 -0.12
CA PHE A 95 -8.59 8.75 0.17
C PHE A 95 -8.41 8.57 1.68
N ALA A 96 -8.45 7.33 2.18
CA ALA A 96 -8.43 7.02 3.61
C ALA A 96 -7.22 7.60 4.39
N GLY A 97 -6.05 7.71 3.74
CA GLY A 97 -4.87 8.31 4.33
C GLY A 97 -5.05 9.78 4.75
N SER A 98 -5.96 10.51 4.11
CA SER A 98 -6.28 11.91 4.47
C SER A 98 -6.90 12.07 5.87
N ILE A 99 -7.49 10.99 6.40
CA ILE A 99 -8.08 10.93 7.74
C ILE A 99 -7.28 10.03 8.68
N GLY A 100 -6.00 9.81 8.38
CA GLY A 100 -5.07 9.04 9.23
C GLY A 100 -5.25 7.52 9.17
N ILE A 101 -6.04 7.00 8.22
CA ILE A 101 -6.30 5.56 8.09
C ILE A 101 -5.32 4.94 7.10
N ASN A 102 -4.49 4.02 7.59
CA ASN A 102 -3.70 3.13 6.76
C ASN A 102 -4.53 1.90 6.36
N VAL A 103 -5.00 1.86 5.12
CA VAL A 103 -5.86 0.78 4.58
C VAL A 103 -5.16 -0.57 4.38
N LEU A 104 -3.83 -0.60 4.51
CA LEU A 104 -3.06 -1.85 4.48
C LEU A 104 -3.16 -2.58 5.82
N SER A 105 -3.06 -1.83 6.94
CA SER A 105 -3.11 -2.36 8.31
C SER A 105 -4.51 -2.35 8.94
N ALA A 106 -5.35 -1.37 8.61
CA ALA A 106 -6.73 -1.27 9.09
C ALA A 106 -7.63 -2.29 8.36
N THR A 107 -7.51 -3.57 8.69
CA THR A 107 -8.26 -4.63 7.98
C THR A 107 -9.75 -4.64 8.29
N ALA A 108 -10.17 -4.09 9.45
CA ALA A 108 -11.57 -4.09 9.89
C ALA A 108 -12.52 -3.32 8.95
N GLY A 109 -12.03 -2.28 8.25
CA GLY A 109 -12.82 -1.52 7.28
C GLY A 109 -12.81 -2.10 5.87
N ARG A 110 -12.08 -3.20 5.61
CA ARG A 110 -11.91 -3.73 4.26
C ARG A 110 -13.16 -4.48 3.78
N VAL A 111 -13.56 -4.19 2.55
CA VAL A 111 -14.62 -4.92 1.84
C VAL A 111 -14.09 -5.40 0.50
N TRP A 112 -14.15 -6.71 0.25
CA TRP A 112 -13.65 -7.36 -0.96
C TRP A 112 -14.55 -7.11 -2.17
N LYS A 113 -14.57 -5.86 -2.66
CA LYS A 113 -15.18 -5.44 -3.91
C LYS A 113 -14.20 -4.61 -4.73
N ASN A 114 -14.40 -4.61 -6.05
CA ASN A 114 -13.58 -3.87 -7.01
C ASN A 114 -12.07 -4.17 -6.87
N CYS A 115 -11.71 -5.44 -6.62
CA CYS A 115 -10.32 -5.85 -6.34
C CYS A 115 -9.43 -5.79 -7.59
N LEU A 116 -10.02 -5.83 -8.77
CA LEU A 116 -9.38 -5.56 -10.04
C LEU A 116 -10.29 -4.61 -10.83
N TYR A 117 -9.73 -3.62 -11.50
CA TYR A 117 -10.47 -2.73 -12.38
C TYR A 117 -9.54 -2.13 -13.44
N THR A 118 -10.12 -1.62 -14.52
CA THR A 118 -9.39 -0.87 -15.54
C THR A 118 -9.72 0.62 -15.51
N LEU A 119 -8.73 1.43 -15.84
CA LEU A 119 -8.83 2.87 -16.03
C LEU A 119 -8.54 3.25 -17.48
N ASP A 120 -9.18 4.31 -17.96
CA ASP A 120 -8.77 5.01 -19.19
C ASP A 120 -7.63 6.02 -18.93
N ALA A 121 -7.15 6.67 -20.00
CA ALA A 121 -6.06 7.65 -19.93
C ALA A 121 -6.39 8.86 -19.04
N ASN A 122 -7.67 9.13 -18.78
CA ASN A 122 -8.16 10.23 -17.94
C ASN A 122 -8.44 9.79 -16.50
N GLY A 123 -8.17 8.52 -16.17
CA GLY A 123 -8.36 7.93 -14.86
C GLY A 123 -9.81 7.59 -14.53
N ASN A 124 -10.69 7.46 -15.52
CA ASN A 124 -12.05 6.97 -15.32
C ASN A 124 -12.09 5.45 -15.33
N VAL A 125 -12.89 4.85 -14.46
CA VAL A 125 -13.07 3.39 -14.43
C VAL A 125 -13.85 2.90 -15.66
N LYS A 126 -13.40 1.80 -16.26
CA LYS A 126 -14.01 1.19 -17.45
C LYS A 126 -14.63 -0.17 -17.13
N GLU A 127 -13.86 -1.05 -16.51
CA GLU A 127 -14.27 -2.40 -16.14
C GLU A 127 -13.93 -2.64 -14.67
N ARG A 128 -14.71 -3.49 -13.99
CA ARG A 128 -14.51 -3.79 -12.56
C ARG A 128 -14.85 -5.25 -12.30
N TRP A 129 -14.03 -5.89 -11.48
CA TRP A 129 -14.21 -7.27 -11.06
C TRP A 129 -14.11 -7.39 -9.55
N ALA A 130 -14.97 -8.23 -9.00
CA ALA A 130 -15.07 -8.48 -7.59
C ALA A 130 -15.43 -9.93 -7.36
N ASP A 131 -14.56 -10.67 -6.70
CA ASP A 131 -15.00 -11.67 -5.75
C ASP A 131 -13.90 -11.92 -4.70
N GLY A 132 -14.34 -12.17 -3.48
CA GLY A 132 -13.44 -12.60 -2.40
C GLY A 132 -12.88 -14.00 -2.60
N LYS A 133 -13.31 -14.73 -3.65
CA LYS A 133 -12.96 -16.13 -3.91
C LYS A 133 -11.72 -16.28 -4.79
N HIS A 134 -11.63 -15.52 -5.88
CA HIS A 134 -10.51 -15.56 -6.81
C HIS A 134 -9.50 -14.45 -6.52
N PHE A 135 -9.95 -13.25 -6.16
CA PHE A 135 -9.03 -12.13 -5.99
C PHE A 135 -8.54 -11.97 -4.56
N GLY A 136 -9.37 -12.26 -3.56
CA GLY A 136 -9.00 -12.28 -2.13
C GLY A 136 -8.07 -11.12 -1.80
N LYS A 137 -6.77 -11.35 -1.61
CA LYS A 137 -5.74 -10.34 -1.38
C LYS A 137 -4.78 -10.22 -2.59
N PRO A 138 -5.14 -9.50 -3.66
CA PRO A 138 -4.19 -9.32 -4.76
C PRO A 138 -2.94 -8.57 -4.24
N GLN A 139 -1.78 -9.01 -4.70
CA GLN A 139 -0.47 -8.44 -4.39
C GLN A 139 0.14 -7.79 -5.62
N ASP A 140 -0.13 -8.31 -6.81
CA ASP A 140 0.45 -7.81 -8.05
C ASP A 140 -0.36 -8.25 -9.28
N VAL A 141 -0.13 -7.58 -10.42
CA VAL A 141 -0.70 -7.89 -11.73
C VAL A 141 0.38 -7.79 -12.82
N ALA A 142 0.46 -8.82 -13.67
CA ALA A 142 1.41 -8.88 -14.79
C ALA A 142 0.77 -9.49 -16.05
N PHE A 143 1.39 -9.27 -17.21
CA PHE A 143 0.98 -9.87 -18.48
C PHE A 143 1.88 -11.03 -18.88
N LEU A 144 1.28 -12.04 -19.48
CA LEU A 144 1.97 -13.12 -20.16
C LEU A 144 2.06 -12.82 -21.66
N PRO A 145 3.10 -13.31 -22.37
CA PRO A 145 3.25 -13.08 -23.81
C PRO A 145 2.08 -13.58 -24.67
N ASP A 146 1.26 -14.49 -24.14
CA ASP A 146 0.09 -15.06 -24.80
C ASP A 146 -1.21 -14.26 -24.56
N GLY A 147 -1.11 -13.05 -24.00
CA GLY A 147 -2.25 -12.15 -23.78
C GLY A 147 -3.06 -12.46 -22.51
N ARG A 148 -2.62 -13.39 -21.68
CA ARG A 148 -3.23 -13.63 -20.37
C ARG A 148 -2.69 -12.67 -19.33
N ILE A 149 -3.48 -12.44 -18.29
CA ILE A 149 -3.01 -11.71 -17.10
C ILE A 149 -2.79 -12.67 -15.94
N LEU A 150 -1.70 -12.43 -15.21
CA LEU A 150 -1.33 -13.12 -13.98
C LEU A 150 -1.60 -12.18 -12.82
N ILE A 151 -2.40 -12.64 -11.86
CA ILE A 151 -2.66 -11.91 -10.63
C ILE A 151 -2.15 -12.75 -9.46
N ASN A 152 -1.13 -12.22 -8.79
CA ASN A 152 -0.60 -12.86 -7.58
C ASN A 152 -1.56 -12.54 -6.42
N THR A 153 -2.08 -13.57 -5.74
CA THR A 153 -2.96 -13.38 -4.59
C THR A 153 -2.55 -14.25 -3.40
N THR A 154 -2.82 -13.73 -2.20
CA THR A 154 -2.71 -14.46 -0.93
C THR A 154 -4.10 -14.79 -0.37
N ALA A 155 -5.08 -15.03 -1.27
CA ALA A 155 -6.45 -15.37 -0.92
C ALA A 155 -6.54 -16.60 0.02
N ASP A 156 -5.66 -17.58 -0.17
CA ASP A 156 -5.50 -18.75 0.69
C ASP A 156 -4.11 -18.75 1.37
N PRO A 157 -4.04 -18.61 2.71
CA PRO A 157 -2.78 -18.72 3.46
C PRO A 157 -2.09 -20.09 3.34
N ALA A 158 -2.84 -21.15 3.01
CA ALA A 158 -2.31 -22.50 2.83
C ALA A 158 -1.86 -22.76 1.38
N ASN A 159 -2.26 -21.92 0.42
CA ASN A 159 -1.98 -22.11 -0.99
C ASN A 159 -1.90 -20.76 -1.76
N PRO A 160 -0.76 -20.04 -1.70
CA PRO A 160 -0.60 -18.81 -2.46
C PRO A 160 -0.81 -19.11 -3.95
N SER A 161 -1.84 -18.49 -4.52
CA SER A 161 -2.32 -18.83 -5.86
C SER A 161 -2.02 -17.68 -6.82
N ALA A 162 -1.56 -18.02 -8.02
CA ALA A 162 -1.61 -17.12 -9.16
C ALA A 162 -2.92 -17.38 -9.91
N VAL A 163 -3.78 -16.37 -10.01
CA VAL A 163 -4.94 -16.44 -10.89
C VAL A 163 -4.47 -16.03 -12.29
N VAL A 164 -4.42 -17.01 -13.19
CA VAL A 164 -4.18 -16.77 -14.62
C VAL A 164 -5.53 -16.83 -15.33
N ARG A 165 -5.91 -15.75 -16.01
CA ARG A 165 -7.18 -15.67 -16.74
C ARG A 165 -6.92 -15.07 -18.12
N PRO A 166 -7.62 -15.56 -19.17
CA PRO A 166 -7.79 -14.79 -20.39
C PRO A 166 -8.34 -13.40 -20.07
N ILE A 167 -7.81 -12.39 -20.75
CA ILE A 167 -8.20 -11.01 -20.52
C ILE A 167 -9.69 -10.76 -20.81
N ASP A 168 -10.25 -11.51 -21.76
CA ASP A 168 -11.65 -11.39 -22.21
C ASP A 168 -12.62 -12.24 -21.38
N SER A 169 -12.14 -13.19 -20.57
CA SER A 169 -12.99 -14.04 -19.73
C SER A 169 -13.29 -13.43 -18.36
N MET A 170 -12.91 -12.16 -18.16
CA MET A 170 -13.20 -11.42 -16.95
C MET A 170 -14.53 -10.70 -17.17
N SER A 171 -15.64 -11.39 -16.89
CA SER A 171 -16.99 -10.84 -16.90
C SER A 171 -17.72 -11.24 -15.63
#